data_AF-A0A2D4FQE2-F1
#
_entry.id   AF-A0A2D4FQE2-F1
#
_cell.length_a   1.000
_cell.length_b   1.000
_cell.length_c   1.000
_cell.angle_alpha   90.00
_cell.angle_beta   90.00
_cell.angle_gamma   90.00
#
_symmetry.space_group_name_H-M   'P 1'
#
loop_
_entity.id
_entity.type
_entity.pdbx_description
1 polymer ?
#
loop_
_entity_poly.entity_id
_entity_poly.type
_entity_poly.pdbx_seq_one_letter_code
_entity_poly.pdbx_strand_id
1 'polypeptide(L)'
;KEGSKGHEAAFAAFLCCLCKIGVLRLDDQLAIVFKVFNRYLEVMRKLQKTYRMEPAGSQGVWGLDDFQFLPFIWGSSQLIDHPNLEPRHFVDEKVVNEHHKDYMFLECIRFITEMKTGPFPEHSNQLWNISAVPSWSKVNQGLIRMYKAECLEKFPVIQHFKFGSLLPIQPVAP
;
A
#
# COMPACT_ATOMS: atom_id res chain seq x y z
N LYS A 1 -18.37 -8.34 -4.93
CA LYS A 1 -17.14 -7.98 -5.68
C LYS A 1 -16.06 -7.76 -4.62
N GLU A 2 -14.99 -8.54 -4.65
CA GLU A 2 -13.91 -8.45 -3.66
C GLU A 2 -13.11 -7.17 -3.86
N GLY A 3 -12.81 -6.44 -2.79
CA GLY A 3 -12.06 -5.18 -2.90
C GLY A 3 -10.61 -5.44 -3.32
N SER A 4 -10.03 -4.61 -4.19
CA SER A 4 -8.63 -4.77 -4.64
C SER A 4 -7.63 -4.79 -3.47
N LYS A 5 -7.92 -4.02 -2.41
CA LYS A 5 -7.14 -4.00 -1.16
C LYS A 5 -7.31 -5.28 -0.32
N GLY A 6 -8.42 -6.00 -0.48
CA GLY A 6 -8.64 -7.31 0.13
C GLY A 6 -7.69 -8.37 -0.44
N HIS A 7 -7.41 -8.32 -1.74
CA HIS A 7 -6.42 -9.20 -2.37
C HIS A 7 -4.98 -8.88 -1.93
N GLU A 8 -4.64 -7.59 -1.76
CA GLU A 8 -3.36 -7.17 -1.18
C GLU A 8 -3.22 -7.70 0.27
N ALA A 9 -4.27 -7.56 1.09
CA ALA A 9 -4.31 -8.11 2.44
C ALA A 9 -4.17 -9.65 2.45
N ALA A 10 -4.75 -10.35 1.46
CA ALA A 10 -4.57 -11.79 1.32
C ALA A 10 -3.12 -12.18 0.99
N PHE A 11 -2.40 -11.39 0.18
CA PHE A 11 -0.97 -11.62 -0.06
C PHE A 11 -0.12 -11.37 1.19
N ALA A 12 -0.42 -10.32 1.96
CA ALA A 12 0.22 -10.09 3.26
C ALA A 12 -0.08 -11.22 4.27
N ALA A 13 -1.32 -11.74 4.27
CA ALA A 13 -1.71 -12.90 5.06
C ALA A 13 -0.95 -14.18 4.66
N PHE A 14 -0.74 -14.39 3.36
CA PHE A 14 0.09 -15.48 2.85
C PHE A 14 1.53 -15.40 3.39
N LEU A 15 2.16 -14.22 3.32
CA LEU A 15 3.50 -14.00 3.87
C LEU A 15 3.52 -14.21 5.40
N CYS A 16 2.50 -13.71 6.11
CA CYS A 16 2.34 -13.93 7.55
C CYS A 16 2.25 -15.42 7.91
N CYS A 17 1.51 -16.21 7.12
CA CYS A 17 1.42 -17.66 7.30
C CYS A 17 2.78 -18.34 7.14
N LEU A 18 3.58 -17.94 6.14
CA LEU A 18 4.95 -18.45 5.95
C LEU A 18 5.87 -18.10 7.13
N CYS A 19 5.72 -16.92 7.72
CA CYS A 19 6.42 -16.57 8.96
C CYS A 19 5.97 -17.44 10.14
N LYS A 20 4.64 -17.65 10.29
CA LYS A 20 4.07 -18.45 11.40
C LYS A 20 4.54 -19.91 11.40
N ILE A 21 4.78 -20.50 10.23
CA ILE A 21 5.30 -21.88 10.11
C ILE A 21 6.84 -21.94 10.07
N GLY A 22 7.54 -20.80 10.23
CA GLY A 22 9.00 -20.73 10.28
C GLY A 22 9.73 -20.88 8.95
N VAL A 23 9.02 -20.82 7.82
CA VAL A 23 9.64 -20.79 6.48
C VAL A 23 10.36 -19.47 6.25
N LEU A 24 9.70 -18.37 6.61
CA LEU A 24 10.31 -17.04 6.66
C LEU A 24 10.67 -16.71 8.10
N ARG A 25 11.86 -16.17 8.31
CA ARG A 25 12.40 -15.82 9.63
C ARG A 25 12.40 -14.32 9.84
N LEU A 26 12.67 -13.90 11.07
CA LEU A 26 12.80 -12.47 11.41
C LEU A 26 13.88 -11.78 10.56
N ASP A 27 14.98 -12.49 10.29
CA ASP A 27 16.07 -11.98 9.45
C ASP A 27 15.63 -11.70 8.00
N ASP A 28 14.54 -12.33 7.54
CA ASP A 28 13.99 -12.13 6.20
C ASP A 28 13.08 -10.91 6.09
N GLN A 29 12.71 -10.25 7.21
CA GLN A 29 11.66 -9.22 7.23
C GLN A 29 11.86 -8.08 6.22
N LEU A 30 13.10 -7.64 6.01
CA LEU A 30 13.41 -6.62 5.00
C LEU A 30 13.29 -7.17 3.58
N ALA A 31 13.72 -8.42 3.35
CA ALA A 31 13.60 -9.07 2.04
C ALA A 31 12.14 -9.38 1.68
N ILE A 32 11.29 -9.67 2.68
CA ILE A 32 9.84 -9.84 2.47
C ILE A 32 9.26 -8.58 1.84
N VAL A 33 9.61 -7.40 2.33
CA VAL A 33 9.08 -6.13 1.79
C VAL A 33 9.81 -5.74 0.50
N PHE A 34 11.14 -5.62 0.54
CA PHE A 34 11.92 -5.00 -0.55
C PHE A 34 12.23 -5.94 -1.73
N LYS A 35 12.07 -7.26 -1.56
CA LYS A 35 12.20 -8.21 -2.68
C LYS A 35 10.87 -8.85 -3.03
N VAL A 36 10.26 -9.56 -2.08
CA VAL A 36 9.07 -10.38 -2.38
C VAL A 36 7.86 -9.51 -2.66
N PHE A 37 7.53 -8.58 -1.76
CA PHE A 37 6.39 -7.70 -1.93
C PHE A 37 6.59 -6.69 -3.05
N ASN A 38 7.80 -6.12 -3.19
CA ASN A 38 8.11 -5.25 -4.31
C ASN A 38 7.90 -5.96 -5.67
N ARG A 39 8.36 -7.21 -5.81
CA ARG A 39 8.13 -8.01 -7.02
C ARG A 39 6.66 -8.36 -7.21
N TYR A 40 5.92 -8.62 -6.13
CA TYR A 40 4.47 -8.80 -6.19
C TYR A 40 3.78 -7.56 -6.77
N LEU A 41 4.13 -6.35 -6.33
CA LEU A 41 3.56 -5.11 -6.85
C LEU A 41 3.83 -4.95 -8.36
N GLU A 42 5.03 -5.26 -8.83
CA GLU A 42 5.36 -5.21 -10.26
C GLU A 42 4.46 -6.15 -11.08
N VAL A 43 4.22 -7.37 -10.57
CA VAL A 43 3.30 -8.32 -11.22
C VAL A 43 1.87 -7.79 -11.18
N MET A 44 1.39 -7.27 -10.04
CA MET A 44 0.03 -6.71 -9.93
C MET A 44 -0.18 -5.53 -10.88
N ARG A 45 0.79 -4.61 -10.97
CA ARG A 45 0.76 -3.49 -11.93
C ARG A 45 0.71 -3.97 -13.38
N LYS A 46 1.47 -5.02 -13.71
CA LYS A 46 1.42 -5.64 -15.05
C LYS A 46 0.04 -6.24 -15.33
N LEU A 47 -0.57 -6.95 -14.37
CA LEU A 47 -1.92 -7.50 -14.51
C LEU A 47 -2.95 -6.39 -14.72
N GLN A 48 -2.91 -5.35 -13.88
CA GLN A 48 -3.80 -4.18 -13.95
C GLN A 48 -3.76 -3.53 -15.33
N LYS A 49 -2.56 -3.27 -15.86
CA LYS A 49 -2.36 -2.69 -17.20
C LYS A 49 -2.78 -3.64 -18.32
N THR A 50 -2.31 -4.90 -18.27
CA THR A 50 -2.51 -5.88 -19.36
C THR A 50 -3.99 -6.24 -19.53
N TYR A 51 -4.69 -6.42 -18.42
CA TYR A 51 -6.08 -6.87 -18.42
C TYR A 51 -7.09 -5.75 -18.17
N ARG A 52 -6.63 -4.49 -18.10
CA ARG A 52 -7.47 -3.31 -17.83
C ARG A 52 -8.39 -3.53 -16.62
N MET A 53 -7.81 -4.04 -15.54
CA MET A 53 -8.58 -4.41 -14.35
C MET A 53 -9.27 -3.17 -13.79
N GLU A 54 -10.55 -3.29 -13.47
CA GLU A 54 -11.26 -2.24 -12.77
C GLU A 54 -10.90 -2.26 -11.28
N PRO A 55 -10.74 -1.09 -10.63
CA PRO A 55 -10.59 -1.00 -9.20
C PRO A 55 -11.83 -1.57 -8.50
N ALA A 56 -11.65 -2.62 -7.72
CA ALA A 56 -12.76 -3.25 -7.03
C ALA A 56 -12.91 -2.63 -5.64
N GLY A 57 -14.09 -2.05 -5.36
CA GLY A 57 -14.34 -1.34 -4.11
C GLY A 57 -13.55 -0.03 -3.95
N SER A 58 -13.09 0.58 -5.06
CA SER A 58 -12.48 1.91 -5.02
C SER A 58 -13.51 2.96 -4.64
N GLN A 59 -13.10 3.92 -3.81
CA GLN A 59 -13.88 5.11 -3.47
C GLN A 59 -13.58 6.28 -4.43
N GLY A 60 -12.88 6.02 -5.53
CA GLY A 60 -12.40 7.03 -6.47
C GLY A 60 -11.50 8.04 -5.76
N VAL A 61 -11.79 9.33 -5.92
CA VAL A 61 -11.05 10.44 -5.30
C VAL A 61 -11.02 10.43 -3.77
N TRP A 62 -11.92 9.66 -3.13
CA TRP A 62 -11.99 9.53 -1.67
C TRP A 62 -11.15 8.37 -1.12
N GLY A 63 -10.63 7.50 -1.98
CA GLY A 63 -9.72 6.42 -1.59
C GLY A 63 -8.27 6.87 -1.62
N LEU A 64 -7.41 6.19 -0.87
CA LEU A 64 -5.95 6.44 -0.93
C LEU A 64 -5.37 6.13 -2.32
N ASP A 65 -5.66 4.94 -2.82
CA ASP A 65 -5.31 4.45 -4.15
C ASP A 65 -6.39 3.45 -4.61
N ASP A 66 -6.44 3.22 -5.92
CA ASP A 66 -7.42 2.33 -6.55
C ASP A 66 -7.17 0.86 -6.22
N PHE A 67 -5.91 0.43 -6.07
CA PHE A 67 -5.57 -0.99 -5.92
C PHE A 67 -4.84 -1.33 -4.62
N GLN A 68 -3.93 -0.47 -4.17
CA GLN A 68 -2.96 -0.81 -3.12
C GLN A 68 -3.13 0.07 -1.86
N PHE A 69 -2.58 -0.37 -0.74
CA PHE A 69 -2.52 0.42 0.49
C PHE A 69 -1.20 0.19 1.25
N LEU A 70 -0.81 -1.07 1.46
CA LEU A 70 0.42 -1.45 2.17
C LEU A 70 1.71 -0.79 1.65
N PRO A 71 1.95 -0.59 0.34
CA PRO A 71 3.17 0.07 -0.11
C PRO A 71 3.26 1.53 0.30
N PHE A 72 2.14 2.21 0.57
CA PHE A 72 2.17 3.57 1.12
C PHE A 72 2.55 3.55 2.61
N ILE A 73 2.13 2.53 3.36
CA ILE A 73 2.55 2.36 4.77
C ILE A 73 4.04 2.05 4.81
N TRP A 74 4.50 0.98 4.16
CA TRP A 74 5.90 0.60 4.21
C TRP A 74 6.81 1.61 3.52
N GLY A 75 6.37 2.18 2.40
CA GLY A 75 7.10 3.22 1.69
C GLY A 75 7.23 4.52 2.49
N SER A 76 6.19 4.96 3.21
CA SER A 76 6.32 6.13 4.10
C SER A 76 7.26 5.84 5.27
N SER A 77 7.33 4.60 5.75
CA SER A 77 8.31 4.18 6.76
C SER A 77 9.75 4.26 6.26
N GLN A 78 10.01 4.00 4.96
CA GLN A 78 11.35 4.15 4.37
C GLN A 78 11.84 5.61 4.38
N LEU A 79 10.91 6.56 4.40
CA LEU A 79 11.18 7.99 4.27
C LEU A 79 11.20 8.74 5.62
N ILE A 80 11.00 8.04 6.74
CA ILE A 80 11.14 8.61 8.07
C ILE A 80 12.57 9.10 8.26
N ASP A 81 12.72 10.32 8.79
CA ASP A 81 14.00 11.01 9.01
C ASP A 81 14.86 11.18 7.76
N HIS A 82 14.25 11.12 6.56
CA HIS A 82 14.96 11.37 5.31
C HIS A 82 15.46 12.83 5.27
N PRO A 83 16.74 13.08 4.93
CA PRO A 83 17.35 14.40 5.08
C PRO A 83 16.74 15.49 4.19
N ASN A 84 16.28 15.10 2.98
CA ASN A 84 15.86 16.07 1.95
C ASN A 84 14.43 15.87 1.43
N LEU A 85 13.81 14.71 1.68
CA LEU A 85 12.54 14.34 1.09
C LEU A 85 11.48 14.43 2.17
N GLU A 86 10.62 15.42 2.05
CA GLU A 86 9.41 15.61 2.85
C GLU A 86 8.15 15.16 2.08
N PRO A 87 7.01 14.92 2.75
CA PRO A 87 5.77 14.50 2.10
C PRO A 87 5.33 15.40 0.93
N ARG A 88 5.51 16.72 1.02
CA ARG A 88 5.16 17.64 -0.07
C ARG A 88 5.87 17.36 -1.40
N HIS A 89 6.98 16.62 -1.40
CA HIS A 89 7.73 16.36 -2.62
C HIS A 89 7.20 15.18 -3.43
N PHE A 90 6.37 14.30 -2.86
CA PHE A 90 5.88 13.18 -3.66
C PHE A 90 4.89 13.62 -4.74
N VAL A 91 4.37 14.86 -4.71
CA VAL A 91 3.52 15.41 -5.77
C VAL A 91 4.34 16.15 -6.85
N ASP A 92 5.66 16.27 -6.68
CA ASP A 92 6.56 16.81 -7.70
C ASP A 92 7.08 15.67 -8.59
N GLU A 93 6.63 15.67 -9.85
CA GLU A 93 7.00 14.64 -10.82
C GLU A 93 8.52 14.51 -11.03
N LYS A 94 9.28 15.61 -10.92
CA LYS A 94 10.73 15.56 -11.07
C LYS A 94 11.35 14.76 -9.93
N VAL A 95 10.96 15.06 -8.70
CA VAL A 95 11.44 14.34 -7.50
C VAL A 95 11.05 12.87 -7.58
N VAL A 96 9.81 12.57 -7.98
CA VAL A 96 9.35 11.18 -8.14
C VAL A 96 10.22 10.46 -9.18
N ASN A 97 10.45 11.04 -10.35
CA ASN A 97 11.25 10.42 -11.41
C ASN A 97 12.73 10.21 -11.03
N GLU A 98 13.28 11.07 -10.16
CA GLU A 98 14.65 10.93 -9.67
C GLU A 98 14.79 9.83 -8.61
N HIS A 99 13.77 9.62 -7.76
CA HIS A 99 13.89 8.80 -6.54
C HIS A 99 13.00 7.55 -6.49
N HIS A 100 12.10 7.33 -7.46
CA HIS A 100 11.13 6.23 -7.40
C HIS A 100 11.75 4.83 -7.28
N LYS A 101 12.97 4.63 -7.81
CA LYS A 101 13.65 3.33 -7.77
C LYS A 101 14.06 2.90 -6.36
N ASP A 102 14.26 3.85 -5.47
CA ASP A 102 14.75 3.61 -4.11
C ASP A 102 13.60 3.53 -3.09
N TYR A 103 12.48 4.21 -3.37
CA TYR A 103 11.38 4.35 -2.41
C TYR A 103 10.06 3.82 -2.97
N MET A 104 9.52 2.79 -2.30
CA MET A 104 8.28 2.12 -2.67
C MET A 104 7.09 3.09 -2.75
N PHE A 105 7.05 4.10 -1.87
CA PHE A 105 6.02 5.14 -1.89
C PHE A 105 6.04 5.90 -3.21
N LEU A 106 7.22 6.36 -3.63
CA LEU A 106 7.39 7.16 -4.84
C LEU A 106 7.15 6.32 -6.10
N GLU A 107 7.52 5.05 -6.11
CA GLU A 107 7.16 4.14 -7.20
C GLU A 107 5.65 3.95 -7.35
N CYS A 108 4.89 3.94 -6.24
CA CYS A 108 3.42 3.95 -6.33
C CYS A 108 2.88 5.24 -6.92
N ILE A 109 3.44 6.40 -6.54
CA ILE A 109 3.03 7.69 -7.12
C ILE A 109 3.34 7.74 -8.62
N ARG A 110 4.52 7.28 -9.04
CA ARG A 110 4.89 7.19 -10.45
C ARG A 110 3.89 6.33 -11.24
N PHE A 111 3.48 5.20 -10.67
CA PHE A 111 2.46 4.37 -11.31
C PHE A 111 1.10 5.05 -11.41
N ILE A 112 0.67 5.79 -10.39
CA ILE A 112 -0.59 6.56 -10.41
C ILE A 112 -0.58 7.61 -11.52
N THR A 113 0.50 8.39 -11.61
CA THR A 113 0.66 9.45 -12.62
C THR A 113 0.78 8.89 -14.05
N GLU A 114 1.29 7.68 -14.22
CA GLU A 114 1.23 6.97 -15.52
C GLU A 114 -0.19 6.52 -15.91
N MET A 115 -1.02 6.19 -14.93
CA MET A 115 -2.34 5.57 -15.15
C MET A 115 -3.48 6.58 -15.21
N LYS A 116 -3.32 7.74 -14.56
CA LYS A 116 -4.33 8.79 -14.45
C LYS A 116 -3.86 10.04 -15.17
N THR A 117 -4.79 10.71 -15.84
CA THR A 117 -4.51 11.96 -16.56
C THR A 117 -5.16 13.14 -15.86
N GLY A 118 -4.57 14.32 -16.03
CA GLY A 118 -5.03 15.56 -15.41
C GLY A 118 -4.28 15.91 -14.12
N PRO A 119 -4.66 17.01 -13.45
CA PRO A 119 -4.01 17.46 -12.23
C PRO A 119 -4.10 16.43 -11.11
N PHE A 120 -2.98 16.20 -10.41
CA PHE A 120 -2.90 15.26 -9.28
C PHE A 120 -4.00 15.43 -8.21
N PRO A 121 -4.38 16.66 -7.79
CA PRO A 121 -5.45 16.85 -6.81
C PRO A 121 -6.82 16.35 -7.30
N GLU A 122 -7.08 16.35 -8.61
CA GLU A 122 -8.38 15.97 -9.16
C GLU A 122 -8.58 14.45 -9.16
N HIS A 123 -7.52 13.69 -9.43
CA HIS A 123 -7.61 12.23 -9.57
C HIS A 123 -7.10 11.45 -8.36
N SER A 124 -6.38 12.12 -7.44
CA SER A 124 -5.74 11.54 -6.24
C SER A 124 -5.83 12.47 -5.02
N ASN A 125 -7.00 13.06 -4.78
CA ASN A 125 -7.21 14.08 -3.75
C ASN A 125 -6.77 13.67 -2.33
N GLN A 126 -6.99 12.41 -1.92
CA GLN A 126 -6.51 11.94 -0.60
C GLN A 126 -4.98 11.97 -0.50
N LEU A 127 -4.28 11.49 -1.52
CA LEU A 127 -2.81 11.59 -1.55
C LEU A 127 -2.37 13.05 -1.62
N TRP A 128 -3.08 13.90 -2.37
CA TRP A 128 -2.78 15.34 -2.38
C TRP A 128 -2.86 15.95 -0.97
N ASN A 129 -3.92 15.66 -0.21
CA ASN A 129 -4.04 16.15 1.16
C ASN A 129 -2.95 15.60 2.09
N ILE A 130 -2.51 14.36 1.86
CA ILE A 130 -1.41 13.74 2.63
C ILE A 130 -0.07 14.44 2.34
N SER A 131 0.13 15.05 1.16
CA SER A 131 1.38 15.76 0.85
C SER A 131 1.59 16.98 1.75
N ALA A 132 0.51 17.55 2.30
CA ALA A 132 0.56 18.67 3.24
C ALA A 132 0.90 18.27 4.69
N VAL A 133 1.02 16.96 4.99
CA VAL A 133 1.40 16.47 6.32
C VAL A 133 2.90 16.81 6.55
N PRO A 134 3.28 17.34 7.72
CA PRO A 134 4.60 17.95 7.90
C PRO A 134 5.76 16.94 8.01
N SER A 135 5.51 15.65 8.21
CA SER A 135 6.58 14.65 8.29
C SER A 135 6.12 13.25 7.91
N TRP A 136 7.05 12.44 7.39
CA TRP A 136 6.78 11.04 7.03
C TRP A 136 6.38 10.16 8.21
N SER A 137 6.88 10.45 9.41
CA SER A 137 6.43 9.77 10.64
C SER A 137 4.93 10.00 10.89
N LYS A 138 4.43 11.23 10.72
CA LYS A 138 2.99 11.52 10.83
C LYS A 138 2.18 10.92 9.67
N VAL A 139 2.72 10.92 8.45
CA VAL A 139 2.11 10.24 7.29
C VAL A 139 1.94 8.75 7.61
N ASN A 140 2.99 8.07 8.05
CA ASN A 140 2.97 6.64 8.35
C ASN A 140 1.94 6.30 9.44
N GLN A 141 1.95 7.05 10.56
CA GLN A 141 0.95 6.87 11.62
C GLN A 141 -0.49 7.11 11.14
N GLY A 142 -0.69 8.12 10.29
CA GLY A 142 -1.98 8.39 9.64
C GLY A 142 -2.44 7.23 8.76
N LEU A 143 -1.55 6.73 7.90
CA LEU A 143 -1.83 5.62 6.99
C LEU A 143 -2.13 4.32 7.73
N ILE A 144 -1.44 4.02 8.83
CA ILE A 144 -1.75 2.85 9.66
C ILE A 144 -3.17 2.94 10.24
N ARG A 145 -3.57 4.11 10.76
CA ARG A 145 -4.94 4.32 11.26
C ARG A 145 -5.98 4.22 10.14
N MET A 146 -5.69 4.82 8.99
CA MET A 146 -6.56 4.76 7.83
C MET A 146 -6.70 3.33 7.28
N TYR A 147 -5.64 2.52 7.29
CA TYR A 147 -5.71 1.11 6.86
C TYR A 147 -6.61 0.27 7.76
N LYS A 148 -6.55 0.49 9.08
CA LYS A 148 -7.48 -0.16 10.02
C LYS A 148 -8.92 0.20 9.66
N ALA A 149 -9.25 1.49 9.60
CA ALA A 149 -10.61 1.96 9.38
C ALA A 149 -11.17 1.65 7.97
N GLU A 150 -10.35 1.85 6.93
CA GLU A 150 -10.81 1.79 5.53
C GLU A 150 -10.56 0.44 4.85
N CYS A 151 -9.75 -0.45 5.45
CA CYS A 151 -9.52 -1.79 4.92
C CYS A 151 -9.95 -2.89 5.89
N LEU A 152 -9.37 -2.94 7.09
CA LEU A 152 -9.58 -4.06 8.01
C LEU A 152 -10.95 -4.03 8.70
N GLU A 153 -11.47 -2.85 9.01
CA GLU A 153 -12.78 -2.63 9.65
C GLU A 153 -13.90 -2.39 8.61
N LYS A 154 -13.55 -2.38 7.32
CA LYS A 154 -14.49 -2.14 6.23
C LYS A 154 -15.04 -3.46 5.69
N PHE A 155 -16.25 -3.82 6.11
CA PHE A 155 -16.88 -5.09 5.72
C PHE A 155 -16.82 -5.38 4.21
N PRO A 156 -17.19 -4.45 3.29
CA PRO A 156 -17.11 -4.73 1.85
C PRO A 156 -15.71 -5.11 1.35
N VAL A 157 -14.65 -4.65 2.03
CA VAL A 157 -13.25 -4.93 1.69
C VAL A 157 -12.80 -6.26 2.28
N ILE A 158 -13.10 -6.52 3.56
CA ILE A 158 -12.54 -7.65 4.31
C ILE A 158 -13.44 -8.90 4.35
N GLN A 159 -14.69 -8.82 3.89
CA GLN A 159 -15.66 -9.95 3.95
C GLN A 159 -15.19 -11.25 3.28
N HIS A 160 -14.20 -11.18 2.39
CA HIS A 160 -13.63 -12.34 1.70
C HIS A 160 -12.35 -12.89 2.37
N PHE A 161 -11.90 -12.26 3.46
CA PHE A 161 -10.75 -12.75 4.22
C PHE A 161 -11.05 -14.13 4.80
N LYS A 162 -10.15 -15.09 4.55
CA LYS A 162 -10.33 -16.49 4.94
C LYS A 162 -9.64 -16.77 6.26
N PHE A 163 -10.34 -17.48 7.13
CA PHE A 163 -9.81 -17.96 8.41
C PHE A 163 -9.54 -19.45 8.33
N GLY A 164 -8.46 -19.88 8.99
CA GLY A 164 -8.00 -21.26 9.03
C GLY A 164 -7.19 -21.51 10.31
N SER A 165 -6.36 -22.55 10.33
CA SER A 165 -5.56 -22.87 11.51
C SER A 165 -4.48 -21.83 11.82
N LEU A 166 -3.83 -21.27 10.79
CA LEU A 166 -2.74 -20.29 10.96
C LEU A 166 -3.24 -18.86 11.25
N LEU A 167 -4.42 -18.53 10.74
CA LEU A 167 -5.13 -17.26 10.97
C LEU A 167 -6.53 -17.60 11.52
N PRO A 168 -6.61 -17.93 12.82
CA PRO A 168 -7.86 -18.33 13.47
C PRO A 168 -8.82 -17.15 13.60
N ILE A 169 -10.13 -17.45 13.55
CA ILE A 169 -11.19 -16.49 13.91
C ILE A 169 -11.47 -16.47 15.42
N GLN A 170 -10.93 -17.46 16.14
CA GLN A 170 -11.06 -17.57 17.58
C GLN A 170 -10.47 -16.32 18.27
N PRO A 171 -11.01 -15.92 19.44
CA PRO A 171 -10.48 -14.80 20.21
C PRO A 171 -8.96 -14.92 20.42
N VAL A 172 -8.25 -13.81 20.29
CA VAL A 172 -6.81 -13.77 20.54
C VAL A 172 -6.54 -14.20 21.99
N ALA A 173 -5.55 -15.06 22.18
CA ALA A 173 -5.09 -15.42 23.52
C ALA A 173 -4.55 -14.16 24.23
N PRO A 174 -4.82 -14.00 25.53
CA PRO A 174 -4.32 -12.88 26.31
C PRO A 174 -2.79 -12.81 26.35
#